data_AF-A0A7V7B0V4-F1
#
_entry.id   AF-A0A7V7B0V4-F1
#
_cell.length_a   1.000
_cell.length_b   1.000
_cell.length_c   1.000
_cell.angle_alpha   90.00
_cell.angle_beta   90.00
_cell.angle_gamma   90.00
#
_symmetry.space_group_name_H-M   'P 1'
#
loop_
_entity.id
_entity.type
_entity.pdbx_description
1 polymer ?
#
loop_
_entity_poly.entity_id
_entity_poly.type
_entity_poly.pdbx_seq_one_letter_code
_entity_poly.pdbx_strand_id
1 'polypeptide(L)'
;MSNLVYFQSKRHQTPDNKTLLKFIPRNKDEGPKADKVRKMFSEEQYIRYLALVMIYRAYNFMPKEHQEVIKDLTKYGIFDELAVSTKTNLTNCYVSSNGEFIYDDIGYALPKGYIPRVRIVDENDNIYVEAFSDKGERNVFQFIYYNDSKKHIWKRADKTREDFLLDF
;
A
#
# COMPACT_ATOMS: atom_id res chain seq x y z
N MET A 1 19.05 4.97 22.96
CA MET A 1 17.68 4.58 22.54
C MET A 1 16.94 5.84 22.11
N SER A 2 16.54 5.95 20.84
CA SER A 2 15.78 7.13 20.37
C SER A 2 14.36 7.05 20.92
N ASN A 3 13.97 8.01 21.75
CA ASN A 3 12.57 8.20 22.11
C ASN A 3 11.80 8.50 20.83
N LEU A 4 10.90 7.61 20.43
CA LEU A 4 9.96 7.87 19.35
C LEU A 4 9.17 9.12 19.75
N VAL A 5 9.45 10.26 19.11
CA VAL A 5 8.72 11.50 19.37
C VAL A 5 7.40 11.40 18.62
N TYR A 6 6.35 11.00 19.33
CA TYR A 6 5.00 10.95 18.80
C TYR A 6 4.47 12.38 18.63
N PHE A 7 4.78 13.01 17.49
CA PHE A 7 4.21 14.31 17.17
C PHE A 7 2.84 14.12 16.50
N GLN A 8 1.76 14.37 17.24
CA GLN A 8 0.40 14.43 16.71
C GLN A 8 -0.17 15.83 16.91
N SER A 9 -0.75 16.41 15.86
CA SER A 9 -1.49 17.67 15.96
C SER A 9 -2.62 17.53 16.99
N LYS A 10 -2.96 18.62 17.70
CA LYS A 10 -4.01 18.60 18.75
C LYS A 10 -5.33 18.00 18.26
N ARG A 11 -5.67 18.18 16.98
CA ARG A 11 -6.90 17.65 16.35
C ARG A 11 -6.93 16.13 16.21
N HIS A 12 -5.77 15.47 16.19
CA HIS A 12 -5.67 14.01 16.02
C HIS A 12 -5.33 13.27 17.33
N GLN A 13 -5.26 13.97 18.46
CA GLN A 13 -4.98 13.40 19.78
C GLN A 13 -6.22 12.75 20.42
N THR A 14 -6.85 11.81 19.72
CA THR A 14 -7.96 11.03 20.28
C THR A 14 -7.44 9.92 21.22
N PRO A 15 -8.26 9.44 22.18
CA PRO A 15 -7.89 8.30 23.03
C PRO A 15 -7.46 7.07 22.22
N ASP A 16 -8.17 6.77 21.14
CA ASP A 16 -7.88 5.62 20.27
C ASP A 16 -6.52 5.75 19.60
N ASN A 17 -6.21 6.92 19.03
CA ASN A 17 -4.92 7.15 18.38
C ASN A 17 -3.76 7.05 19.37
N LYS A 18 -3.93 7.64 20.57
CA LYS A 18 -2.95 7.51 21.64
C LYS A 18 -2.74 6.06 22.04
N THR A 19 -3.81 5.27 22.03
CA THR A 19 -3.74 3.86 22.39
C THR A 19 -3.01 3.06 21.30
N LEU A 20 -3.38 3.21 20.03
CA LEU A 20 -2.69 2.54 18.90
C LEU A 20 -1.18 2.85 18.88
N LEU A 21 -0.80 4.11 19.11
CA LEU A 21 0.61 4.51 19.15
C LEU A 21 1.42 3.80 20.25
N LYS A 22 0.80 3.45 21.39
CA LYS A 22 1.47 2.72 22.48
C LYS A 22 1.83 1.28 22.09
N PHE A 23 1.13 0.72 21.11
CA PHE A 23 1.37 -0.63 20.61
C PHE A 23 2.39 -0.69 19.47
N ILE A 24 2.87 0.45 18.96
CA ILE A 24 3.91 0.46 17.94
C ILE A 24 5.22 -0.05 18.58
N PRO A 25 5.79 -1.14 18.06
CA PRO A 25 7.00 -1.70 18.64
C PRO A 25 8.19 -0.76 18.42
N ARG A 26 8.99 -0.58 19.46
CA ARG A 26 10.24 0.22 19.39
C ARG A 26 11.47 -0.63 19.10
N ASN A 27 11.35 -1.93 19.26
CA ASN A 27 12.35 -2.95 19.00
C ASN A 27 11.64 -4.31 18.77
N LYS A 28 12.41 -5.34 18.42
CA LYS A 28 11.88 -6.68 18.12
C LYS A 28 11.19 -7.35 19.32
N ASP A 29 11.62 -7.09 20.54
CA ASP A 29 11.02 -7.68 21.76
C ASP A 29 9.60 -7.15 22.02
N GLU A 30 9.31 -5.95 21.53
CA GLU A 30 7.97 -5.36 21.58
C GLU A 30 7.05 -5.85 20.45
N GLY A 31 7.56 -6.59 19.46
CA GLY A 31 6.79 -7.09 18.30
C GLY A 31 5.47 -7.80 18.66
N PRO A 32 5.43 -8.70 19.67
CA PRO A 32 4.19 -9.40 20.08
C PRO A 32 3.05 -8.49 20.57
N LYS A 33 3.28 -7.18 20.73
CA LYS A 33 2.20 -6.20 20.94
C LYS A 33 1.22 -6.16 19.76
N ALA A 34 1.67 -6.46 18.55
CA ALA A 34 0.84 -6.48 17.35
C ALA A 34 -0.31 -7.50 17.43
N ASP A 35 -0.05 -8.67 18.03
CA ASP A 35 -1.07 -9.71 18.24
C ASP A 35 -2.20 -9.22 19.14
N LYS A 36 -1.87 -8.38 20.12
CA LYS A 36 -2.86 -7.75 21.00
C LYS A 36 -3.71 -6.74 20.24
N VAL A 37 -3.10 -5.94 19.37
CA VAL A 37 -3.85 -4.97 18.55
C VAL A 37 -4.86 -5.69 17.67
N ARG A 38 -4.45 -6.73 16.95
CA ARG A 38 -5.33 -7.50 16.06
C ARG A 38 -6.55 -8.11 16.79
N LYS A 39 -6.40 -8.47 18.07
CA LYS A 39 -7.48 -9.07 18.87
C LYS A 39 -8.39 -8.04 19.53
N MET A 40 -7.86 -6.88 19.90
CA MET A 40 -8.56 -5.89 20.72
C MET A 40 -9.27 -4.79 19.92
N PHE A 41 -8.81 -4.52 18.70
CA PHE A 41 -9.27 -3.39 17.90
C PHE A 41 -10.11 -3.86 16.72
N SER A 42 -10.92 -2.95 16.17
CA SER A 42 -11.64 -3.21 14.92
C SER A 42 -10.66 -3.38 13.75
N GLU A 43 -11.14 -3.94 12.65
CA GLU A 43 -10.35 -4.10 11.43
C GLU A 43 -9.81 -2.75 10.92
N GLU A 44 -10.65 -1.71 10.87
CA GLU A 44 -10.24 -0.36 10.48
C GLU A 44 -9.10 0.18 11.37
N GLN A 45 -9.21 -0.01 12.68
CA GLN A 45 -8.19 0.41 13.64
C GLN A 45 -6.90 -0.40 13.51
N TYR A 46 -7.00 -1.69 13.18
CA TYR A 46 -5.86 -2.56 12.92
C TYR A 46 -5.13 -2.16 11.62
N ILE A 47 -5.85 -1.89 10.53
CA ILE A 47 -5.27 -1.35 9.29
C ILE A 47 -4.55 -0.02 9.56
N ARG A 48 -5.19 0.88 10.31
CA ARG A 48 -4.56 2.14 10.72
C ARG A 48 -3.29 1.92 11.54
N TYR A 49 -3.28 0.93 12.43
CA TYR A 49 -2.08 0.55 13.19
C TYR A 49 -0.95 0.07 12.28
N LEU A 50 -1.24 -0.77 11.29
CA LEU A 50 -0.24 -1.24 10.33
C LEU A 50 0.36 -0.08 9.51
N ALA A 51 -0.46 0.88 9.09
CA ALA A 51 0.02 2.09 8.45
C ALA A 51 0.96 2.89 9.37
N LEU A 52 0.61 3.04 10.65
CA LEU A 52 1.48 3.71 11.63
C LEU A 52 2.80 2.95 11.83
N VAL A 53 2.79 1.61 11.86
CA VAL A 53 4.02 0.80 11.91
C VAL A 53 4.96 1.14 10.76
N MET A 54 4.44 1.35 9.54
CA MET A 54 5.26 1.78 8.39
C MET A 54 5.80 3.20 8.58
N ILE A 55 4.95 4.17 8.95
CA ILE A 55 5.32 5.58 9.17
C ILE A 55 6.45 5.69 10.19
N TYR A 56 6.35 4.93 11.29
CA TYR A 56 7.33 4.93 12.36
C TYR A 56 8.50 3.96 12.14
N ARG A 57 8.64 3.40 10.93
CA ARG A 57 9.74 2.51 10.51
C ARG A 57 9.90 1.28 11.42
N ALA A 58 8.79 0.79 11.96
CA ALA A 58 8.75 -0.33 12.87
C ALA A 58 8.45 -1.68 12.17
N TYR A 59 8.32 -1.68 10.84
CA TYR A 59 8.02 -2.86 10.03
C TYR A 59 8.88 -4.09 10.39
N ASN A 60 10.20 -3.92 10.47
CA ASN A 60 11.16 -4.99 10.77
C ASN A 60 11.12 -5.50 12.23
N PHE A 61 10.33 -4.87 13.10
CA PHE A 61 10.11 -5.30 14.48
C PHE A 61 8.85 -6.14 14.65
N MET A 62 7.98 -6.17 13.63
CA MET A 62 6.73 -6.89 13.66
C MET A 62 6.95 -8.42 13.55
N PRO A 63 6.07 -9.24 14.12
CA PRO A 63 6.01 -10.67 13.81
C PRO A 63 5.76 -10.91 12.31
N LYS A 64 6.22 -12.05 11.79
CA LYS A 64 6.14 -12.39 10.35
C LYS A 64 4.72 -12.28 9.79
N GLU A 65 3.72 -12.77 10.51
CA GLU A 65 2.33 -12.74 10.06
C GLU A 65 1.85 -11.31 9.76
N HIS A 66 2.17 -10.34 10.63
CA HIS A 66 1.83 -8.94 10.41
C HIS A 66 2.65 -8.29 9.28
N GLN A 67 3.89 -8.74 9.08
CA GLN A 67 4.70 -8.30 7.94
C GLN A 67 4.11 -8.76 6.61
N GLU A 68 3.56 -9.98 6.56
CA GLU A 68 2.85 -10.50 5.39
C GLU A 68 1.56 -9.71 5.13
N VAL A 69 0.76 -9.41 6.15
CA VAL A 69 -0.43 -8.55 5.96
C VAL A 69 -0.06 -7.18 5.37
N ILE A 70 1.03 -6.55 5.84
CA ILE A 70 1.51 -5.28 5.27
C ILE A 70 1.96 -5.46 3.81
N LYS A 71 2.63 -6.57 3.47
CA LYS A 71 3.03 -6.88 2.09
C LYS A 71 1.79 -7.05 1.20
N ASP A 72 0.79 -7.77 1.65
CA ASP A 72 -0.44 -8.02 0.88
C ASP A 72 -1.20 -6.72 0.64
N LEU A 73 -1.37 -5.89 1.67
CA LEU A 73 -1.95 -4.54 1.52
C LEU A 73 -1.13 -3.64 0.58
N THR A 74 0.20 -3.82 0.55
CA THR A 74 1.07 -3.13 -0.41
C THR A 74 0.86 -3.66 -1.83
N LYS A 75 0.71 -4.98 -2.02
CA LYS A 75 0.44 -5.62 -3.32
C LYS A 75 -0.93 -5.24 -3.87
N TYR A 76 -1.94 -5.06 -3.02
CA TYR A 76 -3.27 -4.59 -3.41
C TYR A 76 -3.36 -3.08 -3.62
N GLY A 77 -2.26 -2.34 -3.50
CA GLY A 77 -2.23 -0.90 -3.76
C GLY A 77 -2.85 -0.05 -2.65
N ILE A 78 -3.10 -0.65 -1.47
CA ILE A 78 -3.66 0.05 -0.30
C ILE A 78 -2.54 0.82 0.43
N PHE A 79 -1.36 0.21 0.54
CA PHE A 79 -0.18 0.79 1.22
C PHE A 79 0.99 1.10 0.28
N ASP A 80 0.81 1.10 -1.03
CA ASP A 80 1.92 1.24 -1.99
C ASP A 80 2.65 2.59 -1.92
N GLU A 81 1.92 3.72 -1.97
CA GLU A 81 2.50 5.06 -1.82
C GLU A 81 3.13 5.24 -0.42
N LEU A 82 2.53 4.61 0.60
CA LEU A 82 3.09 4.61 1.95
C LEU A 82 4.41 3.82 2.02
N ALA A 83 4.49 2.66 1.37
CA ALA A 83 5.69 1.85 1.31
C ALA A 83 6.85 2.59 0.63
N VAL A 84 6.57 3.31 -0.45
CA VAL A 84 7.57 4.13 -1.16
C VAL A 84 8.02 5.31 -0.29
N SER A 85 7.08 6.09 0.24
CA SER A 85 7.41 7.28 1.05
C SER A 85 8.17 6.96 2.34
N THR A 86 7.92 5.78 2.93
CA THR A 86 8.61 5.30 4.14
C THR A 86 9.87 4.49 3.85
N LYS A 87 10.19 4.25 2.57
CA LYS A 87 11.38 3.51 2.09
C LYS A 87 11.47 2.09 2.67
N THR A 88 10.35 1.37 2.72
CA THR A 88 10.31 -0.02 3.22
C THR A 88 10.82 -1.03 2.20
N ASN A 89 11.03 -0.62 0.94
CA ASN A 89 11.41 -1.48 -0.19
C ASN A 89 10.41 -2.61 -0.46
N LEU A 90 9.15 -2.46 -0.05
CA LEU A 90 8.09 -3.44 -0.30
C LEU A 90 7.50 -3.35 -1.71
N THR A 91 7.72 -2.22 -2.39
CA THR A 91 7.33 -2.03 -3.78
C THR A 91 8.18 -0.94 -4.41
N ASN A 92 8.33 -1.01 -5.72
CA ASN A 92 8.92 0.01 -6.59
C ASN A 92 7.90 0.58 -7.59
N CYS A 93 6.62 0.22 -7.45
CA CYS A 93 5.56 0.70 -8.33
C CYS A 93 4.32 1.08 -7.53
N TYR A 94 3.62 2.14 -7.91
CA TYR A 94 2.45 2.61 -7.15
C TYR A 94 1.60 3.57 -7.99
N VAL A 95 0.35 3.79 -7.57
CA VAL A 95 -0.44 4.93 -8.04
C VAL A 95 -0.27 6.06 -7.04
N SER A 96 0.22 7.21 -7.47
CA SER A 96 0.36 8.38 -6.62
C SER A 96 -1.00 9.00 -6.30
N SER A 97 -1.05 9.74 -5.19
CA SER A 97 -2.18 10.60 -4.80
C SER A 97 -2.62 11.60 -5.88
N ASN A 98 -1.73 11.94 -6.83
CA ASN A 98 -2.03 12.80 -7.98
C ASN A 98 -2.65 12.07 -9.18
N GLY A 99 -2.84 10.75 -9.10
CA GLY A 99 -3.39 9.96 -10.20
C GLY A 99 -2.36 9.65 -11.29
N GLU A 100 -1.10 9.45 -10.92
CA GLU A 100 -0.03 9.00 -11.82
C GLU A 100 0.42 7.60 -11.44
N PHE A 101 0.57 6.70 -12.42
CA PHE A 101 1.20 5.42 -12.18
C PHE A 101 2.72 5.55 -12.33
N ILE A 102 3.45 5.13 -11.30
CA ILE A 102 4.90 5.24 -11.18
C ILE A 102 5.49 3.84 -11.06
N TYR A 103 6.58 3.59 -11.78
CA TYR A 103 7.37 2.36 -11.71
C TYR A 103 8.86 2.74 -11.77
N ASP A 104 9.64 2.31 -10.78
CA ASP A 104 11.06 2.67 -10.63
C ASP A 104 11.31 4.19 -10.72
N ASP A 105 10.54 4.96 -9.96
CA ASP A 105 10.59 6.44 -9.92
C ASP A 105 10.30 7.14 -11.27
N ILE A 106 9.78 6.41 -12.25
CA ILE A 106 9.39 6.94 -13.57
C ILE A 106 7.87 6.87 -13.71
N GLY A 107 7.26 7.98 -14.12
CA GLY A 107 5.83 8.05 -14.44
C GLY A 107 5.51 7.44 -15.81
N TYR A 108 4.51 6.58 -15.87
CA TYR A 108 4.03 5.97 -17.11
C TYR A 108 2.57 6.34 -17.35
N ALA A 109 2.32 7.12 -18.41
CA ALA A 109 0.98 7.50 -18.79
C ALA A 109 0.19 6.28 -19.29
N LEU A 110 -1.04 6.14 -18.82
CA LEU A 110 -1.99 5.15 -19.33
C LEU A 110 -2.47 5.53 -20.74
N PRO A 111 -3.09 4.60 -21.48
CA PRO A 111 -3.75 4.90 -22.74
C PRO A 111 -4.70 6.12 -22.63
N LYS A 112 -4.74 6.93 -23.68
CA LYS A 112 -5.39 8.25 -23.69
C LYS A 112 -6.80 8.21 -23.09
N GLY A 113 -7.03 9.10 -22.12
CA GLY A 113 -8.34 9.32 -21.50
C GLY A 113 -8.60 8.53 -20.22
N TYR A 114 -7.63 7.73 -19.72
CA TYR A 114 -7.74 6.99 -18.47
C TYR A 114 -6.83 7.55 -17.38
N ILE A 115 -7.37 7.66 -16.16
CA ILE A 115 -6.66 8.08 -14.96
C ILE A 115 -6.53 6.88 -14.01
N PRO A 116 -5.31 6.47 -13.62
CA PRO A 116 -5.10 5.35 -12.71
C PRO A 116 -5.64 5.65 -11.30
N ARG A 117 -6.15 4.62 -10.63
CA ARG A 117 -6.69 4.71 -9.27
C ARG A 117 -6.02 3.79 -8.29
N VAL A 118 -5.81 2.53 -8.67
CA VAL A 118 -5.19 1.53 -7.80
C VAL A 118 -4.32 0.58 -8.62
N ARG A 119 -3.22 0.13 -8.02
CA ARG A 119 -2.30 -0.85 -8.60
C ARG A 119 -2.35 -2.15 -7.81
N ILE A 120 -2.60 -3.26 -8.50
CA ILE A 120 -2.59 -4.61 -7.95
C ILE A 120 -1.41 -5.38 -8.54
N VAL A 121 -0.65 -6.07 -7.68
CA VAL A 121 0.38 -7.04 -8.07
C VAL A 121 -0.12 -8.44 -7.76
N ASP A 122 -0.18 -9.31 -8.77
CA ASP A 122 -0.62 -10.70 -8.57
C ASP A 122 0.50 -11.60 -8.03
N GLU A 123 0.19 -12.89 -7.81
CA GLU A 123 1.13 -13.88 -7.29
C GLU A 123 2.33 -14.16 -8.23
N ASN A 124 2.20 -13.81 -9.51
CA ASN A 124 3.25 -13.97 -10.52
C ASN A 124 4.00 -12.65 -10.78
N ASP A 125 3.87 -11.68 -9.86
CA ASP A 125 4.43 -10.32 -9.96
C ASP A 125 3.95 -9.53 -11.21
N ASN A 126 2.80 -9.89 -11.78
CA ASN A 126 2.19 -9.08 -12.84
C ASN A 126 1.54 -7.83 -12.23
N ILE A 127 1.79 -6.69 -12.86
CA ILE A 127 1.26 -5.40 -12.43
C ILE A 127 0.00 -5.06 -13.21
N TYR A 128 -1.10 -4.86 -12.50
CA TYR A 128 -2.38 -4.41 -13.03
C TYR A 128 -2.73 -3.04 -12.45
N VAL A 129 -3.27 -2.17 -13.29
CA VAL A 129 -3.69 -0.83 -12.91
C VAL A 129 -5.13 -0.65 -13.28
N GLU A 130 -5.97 -0.45 -12.28
CA GLU A 130 -7.35 -0.02 -12.49
C GLU A 130 -7.37 1.49 -12.76
N ALA A 131 -8.14 1.87 -13.77
CA ALA A 131 -8.25 3.25 -14.20
C ALA A 131 -9.67 3.58 -14.65
N PHE A 132 -10.00 4.87 -14.58
CA PHE A 132 -11.30 5.39 -14.96
C PHE A 132 -11.15 6.46 -16.03
N SER A 133 -12.07 6.48 -16.98
CA SER A 133 -12.18 7.58 -17.93
C SER A 133 -12.83 8.81 -17.30
N ASP A 134 -12.77 9.94 -18.01
CA ASP A 134 -13.53 11.16 -17.70
C ASP A 134 -15.05 10.94 -17.61
N LYS A 135 -15.56 9.91 -18.31
CA LYS A 135 -16.97 9.47 -18.27
C LYS A 135 -17.26 8.46 -17.16
N GLY A 136 -16.26 8.09 -16.35
CA GLY A 136 -16.39 7.08 -15.30
C GLY A 136 -16.34 5.63 -15.81
N GLU A 137 -15.93 5.39 -17.06
CA GLU A 137 -15.76 4.03 -17.57
C GLU A 137 -14.52 3.40 -16.93
N ARG A 138 -14.72 2.29 -16.22
CA ARG A 138 -13.65 1.51 -15.61
C ARG A 138 -12.94 0.63 -16.64
N ASN A 139 -11.62 0.58 -16.60
CA ASN A 139 -10.80 -0.43 -17.27
C ASN A 139 -9.60 -0.85 -16.43
N VAL A 140 -9.12 -2.06 -16.66
CA VAL A 140 -7.89 -2.59 -16.06
C VAL A 140 -6.84 -2.77 -17.15
N PHE A 141 -5.65 -2.25 -16.91
CA PHE A 141 -4.50 -2.35 -17.80
C PHE A 141 -3.39 -3.13 -17.11
N GLN A 142 -2.86 -4.14 -17.76
CA GLN A 142 -1.62 -4.79 -17.36
C GLN A 142 -0.44 -3.93 -17.84
N PHE A 143 0.43 -3.56 -16.92
CA PHE A 143 1.71 -2.92 -17.21
C PHE A 143 2.77 -3.98 -17.47
N ILE A 144 3.46 -3.88 -18.61
CA ILE A 144 4.54 -4.80 -18.99
C ILE A 144 5.76 -3.97 -19.35
N TYR A 145 6.87 -4.20 -18.65
CA TYR A 145 8.14 -3.50 -18.86
C TYR A 145 9.22 -4.49 -19.31
N TYR A 146 9.91 -4.16 -20.40
CA TYR A 146 10.97 -4.98 -20.99
C TYR A 146 12.34 -4.38 -20.68
N ASN A 147 12.97 -4.85 -19.60
CA ASN A 147 14.26 -4.34 -19.08
C ASN A 147 15.32 -4.16 -20.17
N ASP A 148 15.52 -5.17 -21.03
CA ASP A 148 16.55 -5.16 -22.08
C ASP A 148 16.40 -4.01 -23.09
N SER A 149 15.16 -3.61 -23.36
CA SER A 149 14.84 -2.56 -24.34
C SER A 149 14.42 -1.24 -23.71
N LYS A 150 14.24 -1.20 -22.39
CA LYS A 150 13.62 -0.08 -21.64
C LYS A 150 12.29 0.39 -22.25
N LYS A 151 11.52 -0.55 -22.81
CA LYS A 151 10.20 -0.29 -23.40
C LYS A 151 9.12 -0.77 -22.45
N HIS A 152 7.96 -0.10 -22.52
CA HIS A 152 6.75 -0.55 -21.84
C HIS A 152 5.61 -0.70 -22.84
N ILE A 153 4.63 -1.53 -22.48
CA ILE A 153 3.34 -1.59 -23.14
C ILE A 153 2.23 -1.68 -22.09
N TRP A 154 1.06 -1.19 -22.48
CA TRP A 154 -0.19 -1.39 -21.74
C TRP A 154 -1.03 -2.41 -22.49
N LYS A 155 -1.33 -3.54 -21.85
CA LYS A 155 -2.27 -4.53 -22.38
C LYS A 155 -3.58 -4.41 -21.62
N ARG A 156 -4.70 -4.22 -22.32
CA ARG A 156 -6.01 -4.29 -21.67
C ARG A 156 -6.19 -5.69 -21.10
N ALA A 157 -6.43 -5.80 -19.80
CA ALA A 157 -6.88 -7.04 -19.21
C ALA A 157 -8.38 -7.11 -19.48
N ASP A 158 -8.81 -8.02 -20.35
CA ASP A 158 -10.23 -8.13 -20.70
C ASP A 158 -11.09 -8.33 -19.45
N LYS A 159 -12.36 -7.90 -19.54
CA LYS A 159 -13.39 -7.95 -18.48
C LYS A 159 -13.66 -9.35 -17.89
N THR A 160 -12.95 -10.38 -18.32
CA THR A 160 -13.11 -11.78 -17.91
C THR A 160 -12.34 -12.15 -16.64
N ARG A 161 -11.54 -11.26 -16.06
CA ARG A 161 -10.98 -11.46 -14.72
C ARG A 161 -11.86 -10.77 -13.68
N GLU A 162 -13.00 -11.39 -13.40
CA GLU A 162 -13.85 -11.06 -12.23
C GLU A 162 -13.08 -11.21 -10.91
N ASP A 163 -11.95 -11.93 -10.90
CA ASP A 163 -11.12 -12.15 -9.71
C ASP A 163 -10.42 -10.89 -9.16
N PHE A 164 -10.42 -9.77 -9.89
CA PHE A 164 -9.92 -8.47 -9.39
C PHE A 164 -11.02 -7.60 -8.77
N LEU A 165 -12.22 -8.15 -8.56
CA LEU A 165 -13.32 -7.46 -7.90
C LEU A 165 -13.07 -7.44 -6.37
N LEU A 166 -12.69 -6.28 -5.86
CA LEU A 166 -13.08 -5.91 -4.49
C LEU A 166 -14.51 -5.35 -4.62
N ASP A 167 -15.50 -6.20 -4.40
CA ASP A 167 -16.87 -5.73 -4.19
C ASP A 167 -16.90 -4.97 -2.85
N PHE A 168 -17.26 -3.69 -2.91
CA PHE A 168 -17.51 -2.84 -1.72
C PHE A 168 -18.98 -2.90 -1.32
#